data_AF-U1P5A5-F1
#
_entry.id   AF-U1P5A5-F1
#
_cell.length_a   1.000
_cell.length_b   1.000
_cell.length_c   1.000
_cell.angle_alpha   90.00
_cell.angle_beta   90.00
_cell.angle_gamma   90.00
#
_symmetry.space_group_name_H-M   'P 1'
#
loop_
_entity.id
_entity.type
_entity.pdbx_description
1 polymer ?
#
loop_
_entity_poly.entity_id
_entity_poly.type
_entity_poly.pdbx_seq_one_letter_code
_entity_poly.pdbx_strand_id
1 'polypeptide(L)'
;MRESHPIEQAVGIDYAVSDADGIGGELRVDPEDFRVDEIENFDAEPLDADPGAYPEILLRATLRSWDTNDFAARLSDALDMSRERVSWAGTKDKHAVTTQLFSVSDGDPDAIVGLDIRDAEIDVLGRTGRPISFGDLHGNRFEIRVRETVDDAGDRVSEITDDLRAFGGDSDSGDGIPSDDDNGDSTVVWRSKLVRPAAVRQPATDYSRGRAAYRSRRVA
;
A
#
# COMPACT_ATOMS: atom_id res chain seq x y z
N MET A 1 12.59 -0.36 24.03
CA MET A 1 12.55 -1.43 23.03
C MET A 1 12.20 -2.75 23.72
N ARG A 2 11.02 -3.27 23.40
CA ARG A 2 10.45 -4.50 23.96
C ARG A 2 10.85 -5.72 23.12
N GLU A 3 10.99 -6.90 23.73
CA GLU A 3 11.15 -8.14 22.98
C GLU A 3 9.92 -8.46 22.13
N SER A 4 10.14 -8.80 20.86
CA SER A 4 9.09 -9.15 19.90
C SER A 4 8.45 -10.51 20.19
N HIS A 5 7.35 -10.84 19.53
CA HIS A 5 6.70 -12.13 19.68
C HIS A 5 7.63 -13.28 19.21
N PRO A 6 7.60 -14.50 19.80
CA PRO A 6 8.52 -15.58 19.44
C PRO A 6 8.56 -15.95 17.94
N ILE A 7 7.45 -15.78 17.22
CA ILE A 7 7.38 -16.01 15.76
C ILE A 7 8.19 -14.95 15.00
N GLU A 8 8.18 -13.70 15.46
CA GLU A 8 8.93 -12.59 14.87
C GLU A 8 10.43 -12.74 15.16
N GLN A 9 10.78 -13.14 16.39
CA GLN A 9 12.15 -13.47 16.76
C GLN A 9 12.72 -14.61 15.91
N ALA A 10 11.89 -15.63 15.62
CA ALA A 10 12.30 -16.75 14.78
C ALA A 10 12.69 -16.32 13.34
N VAL A 11 12.24 -15.15 12.88
CA VAL A 11 12.61 -14.56 11.59
C VAL A 11 13.60 -13.38 11.72
N GLY A 12 14.17 -13.18 12.91
CA GLY A 12 15.20 -12.17 13.17
C GLY A 12 14.67 -10.77 13.48
N ILE A 13 13.39 -10.63 13.84
CA ILE A 13 12.81 -9.40 14.36
C ILE A 13 12.80 -9.52 15.88
N ASP A 14 13.90 -9.14 16.51
CA ASP A 14 14.11 -9.40 17.94
C ASP A 14 13.40 -8.41 18.86
N TYR A 15 13.22 -7.16 18.41
CA TYR A 15 12.69 -6.07 19.24
C TYR A 15 11.69 -5.18 18.50
N ALA A 16 10.72 -4.65 19.26
CA ALA A 16 9.86 -3.54 18.88
C ALA A 16 10.46 -2.20 19.35
N VAL A 17 10.12 -1.12 18.64
CA VAL A 17 10.59 0.24 18.97
C VAL A 17 9.99 0.72 20.29
N SER A 18 8.67 0.66 20.41
CA SER A 18 7.94 1.08 21.62
C SER A 18 7.99 0.01 22.71
N ASP A 19 7.92 0.45 23.97
CA ASP A 19 7.81 -0.41 25.14
C ASP A 19 6.35 -0.62 25.61
N ALA A 20 5.40 0.14 25.05
CA ALA A 20 4.00 0.05 25.38
C ALA A 20 3.39 -1.34 25.08
N ASP A 21 2.30 -1.67 25.75
CA ASP A 21 1.50 -2.85 25.42
C ASP A 21 0.79 -2.67 24.07
N GLY A 22 0.72 -3.75 23.30
CA GLY A 22 -0.05 -3.76 22.06
C GLY A 22 -1.55 -3.59 22.33
N ILE A 23 -2.30 -3.19 21.30
CA ILE A 23 -3.74 -2.92 21.40
C ILE A 23 -4.62 -4.17 21.21
N GLY A 24 -4.01 -5.32 20.91
CA GLY A 24 -4.74 -6.53 20.54
C GLY A 24 -5.52 -6.36 19.23
N GLY A 25 -6.65 -7.05 19.14
CA GLY A 25 -7.60 -6.90 18.04
C GLY A 25 -7.28 -7.65 16.75
N GLU A 26 -8.15 -7.44 15.77
CA GLU A 26 -8.15 -8.09 14.46
C GLU A 26 -8.02 -7.07 13.33
N LEU A 27 -7.16 -7.39 12.35
CA LEU A 27 -6.94 -6.60 11.15
C LEU A 27 -7.64 -7.25 9.95
N ARG A 28 -8.08 -6.42 8.99
CA ARG A 28 -8.63 -6.87 7.69
C ARG A 28 -9.83 -7.81 7.86
N VAL A 29 -10.73 -7.52 8.80
CA VAL A 29 -11.99 -8.25 8.98
C VAL A 29 -12.89 -8.00 7.77
N ASP A 30 -13.04 -6.72 7.39
CA ASP A 30 -13.64 -6.28 6.13
C ASP A 30 -12.60 -5.58 5.24
N PRO A 31 -12.76 -5.56 3.90
CA PRO A 31 -11.88 -4.81 3.00
C PRO A 31 -11.79 -3.32 3.35
N GLU A 32 -12.88 -2.72 3.84
CA GLU A 32 -12.94 -1.33 4.28
C GLU A 32 -12.10 -1.03 5.51
N ASP A 33 -11.70 -2.04 6.28
CA ASP A 33 -10.82 -1.84 7.44
C ASP A 33 -9.38 -1.57 7.02
N PHE A 34 -9.06 -1.77 5.73
CA PHE A 34 -7.75 -1.54 5.18
C PHE A 34 -7.87 -0.72 3.90
N ARG A 35 -7.76 0.60 4.02
CA ARG A 35 -7.79 1.53 2.90
C ARG A 35 -6.38 1.95 2.50
N VAL A 36 -6.12 1.91 1.20
CA VAL A 36 -4.84 2.33 0.63
C VAL A 36 -5.08 3.31 -0.51
N ASP A 37 -4.77 4.58 -0.27
CA ASP A 37 -4.80 5.60 -1.32
C ASP A 37 -3.38 5.86 -1.84
N GLU A 38 -3.20 5.80 -3.15
CA GLU A 38 -1.96 6.23 -3.79
C GLU A 38 -1.77 7.75 -3.65
N ILE A 39 -0.58 8.16 -3.21
CA ILE A 39 -0.15 9.55 -3.27
C ILE A 39 0.45 9.77 -4.65
N GLU A 40 -0.37 10.32 -5.53
CA GLU A 40 -0.11 10.49 -6.96
C GLU A 40 1.10 11.40 -7.21
N ASN A 41 1.92 11.04 -8.20
CA ASN A 41 3.03 11.84 -8.71
C ASN A 41 3.02 11.85 -10.24
N PHE A 42 1.82 12.04 -10.81
CA PHE A 42 1.59 11.93 -12.23
C PHE A 42 0.46 12.86 -12.65
N ASP A 43 0.80 13.87 -13.47
CA ASP A 43 -0.14 14.89 -13.92
C ASP A 43 -0.74 14.54 -15.28
N ALA A 44 -1.97 15.00 -15.52
CA ALA A 44 -2.66 14.87 -16.80
C ALA A 44 -3.00 16.23 -17.41
N GLU A 45 -3.01 16.23 -18.74
CA GLU A 45 -3.63 17.28 -19.53
C GLU A 45 -5.16 17.08 -19.60
N PRO A 46 -5.94 18.13 -19.92
CA PRO A 46 -7.37 18.01 -20.17
C PRO A 46 -7.72 16.94 -21.21
N LEU A 47 -8.93 16.38 -21.12
CA LEU A 47 -9.39 15.32 -22.04
C LEU A 47 -9.50 15.74 -23.50
N ASP A 48 -9.66 17.03 -23.77
CA ASP A 48 -9.71 17.64 -25.10
C ASP A 48 -8.32 18.01 -25.67
N ALA A 49 -7.23 17.67 -24.96
CA ALA A 49 -5.87 17.80 -25.47
C ALA A 49 -5.64 16.91 -26.71
N ASP A 50 -4.69 17.31 -27.56
CA ASP A 50 -4.37 16.63 -28.83
C ASP A 50 -4.04 15.13 -28.58
N PRO A 51 -4.87 14.19 -29.07
CA PRO A 51 -4.62 12.76 -28.91
C PRO A 51 -3.30 12.28 -29.53
N GLY A 52 -2.77 12.99 -30.53
CA GLY A 52 -1.48 12.64 -31.14
C GLY A 52 -0.29 12.95 -30.23
N ALA A 53 -0.39 14.00 -29.41
CA ALA A 53 0.63 14.38 -28.43
C ALA A 53 0.43 13.67 -27.08
N TYR A 54 -0.83 13.36 -26.74
CA TYR A 54 -1.24 12.74 -25.48
C TYR A 54 -2.12 11.50 -25.75
N PRO A 55 -1.52 10.38 -26.19
CA PRO A 55 -2.26 9.19 -26.63
C PRO A 55 -2.82 8.34 -25.49
N GLU A 56 -2.39 8.58 -24.26
CA GLU A 56 -2.81 7.80 -23.10
C GLU A 56 -3.99 8.45 -22.40
N ILE A 57 -4.94 7.64 -21.93
CA ILE A 57 -6.01 8.09 -21.05
C ILE A 57 -5.63 7.77 -19.61
N LEU A 58 -5.57 8.79 -18.75
CA LEU A 58 -5.35 8.62 -17.32
C LEU A 58 -6.68 8.42 -16.61
N LEU A 59 -6.76 7.40 -15.76
CA LEU A 59 -7.89 7.17 -14.89
C LEU A 59 -7.44 6.89 -13.46
N ARG A 60 -8.29 7.27 -12.51
CA ARG A 60 -8.22 6.83 -11.12
C ARG A 60 -9.24 5.73 -10.93
N ALA A 61 -8.83 4.63 -10.31
CA ALA A 61 -9.74 3.56 -9.96
C ALA A 61 -9.73 3.32 -8.45
N THR A 62 -10.93 3.28 -7.86
CA THR A 62 -11.15 2.81 -6.50
C THR A 62 -11.69 1.39 -6.56
N LEU A 63 -10.93 0.44 -6.03
CA LEU A 63 -11.18 -0.98 -6.17
C LEU A 63 -11.42 -1.61 -4.80
N ARG A 64 -12.44 -2.48 -4.72
CA ARG A 64 -12.72 -3.26 -3.52
C ARG A 64 -12.41 -4.73 -3.77
N SER A 65 -11.52 -5.31 -2.96
CA SER A 65 -11.17 -6.74 -3.03
C SER A 65 -10.54 -7.22 -4.35
N TRP A 66 -9.95 -6.31 -5.13
CA TRP A 66 -9.32 -6.62 -6.41
C TRP A 66 -7.80 -6.80 -6.27
N ASP A 67 -7.24 -7.77 -7.00
CA ASP A 67 -5.82 -7.72 -7.34
C ASP A 67 -5.62 -6.73 -8.51
N THR A 68 -4.58 -5.90 -8.42
CA THR A 68 -4.29 -4.87 -9.43
C THR A 68 -4.13 -5.47 -10.85
N ASN A 69 -3.51 -6.64 -10.99
CA ASN A 69 -3.34 -7.29 -12.29
C ASN A 69 -4.65 -7.85 -12.83
N ASP A 70 -5.46 -8.47 -11.95
CA ASP A 70 -6.76 -9.02 -12.32
C ASP A 70 -7.71 -7.90 -12.78
N PHE A 71 -7.72 -6.76 -12.08
CA PHE A 71 -8.51 -5.60 -12.49
C PHE A 71 -8.06 -5.06 -13.85
N ALA A 72 -6.75 -4.89 -14.05
CA ALA A 72 -6.24 -4.39 -15.31
C ALA A 72 -6.48 -5.36 -16.50
N ALA A 73 -6.54 -6.67 -16.26
CA ALA A 73 -7.01 -7.63 -17.25
C ALA A 73 -8.50 -7.49 -17.54
N ARG A 74 -9.33 -7.36 -16.49
CA ARG A 74 -10.77 -7.14 -16.64
C ARG A 74 -11.09 -5.84 -17.38
N LEU A 75 -10.29 -4.80 -17.15
CA LEU A 75 -10.37 -3.50 -17.82
C LEU A 75 -10.01 -3.61 -19.31
N SER A 76 -8.90 -4.26 -19.65
CA SER A 76 -8.51 -4.46 -21.06
C SER A 76 -9.53 -5.31 -21.83
N ASP A 77 -10.08 -6.35 -21.19
CA ASP A 77 -11.12 -7.20 -21.78
C ASP A 77 -12.41 -6.41 -22.03
N ALA A 78 -12.78 -5.49 -21.11
CA ALA A 78 -13.96 -4.65 -21.27
C ALA A 78 -13.87 -3.70 -22.47
N LEU A 79 -12.64 -3.29 -22.80
CA LEU A 79 -12.33 -2.35 -23.87
C LEU A 79 -11.90 -3.04 -25.17
N ASP A 80 -11.98 -4.37 -25.24
CA ASP A 80 -11.56 -5.20 -26.39
C ASP A 80 -10.13 -4.88 -26.88
N MET A 81 -9.20 -4.78 -25.93
CA MET A 81 -7.81 -4.40 -26.23
C MET A 81 -6.77 -5.30 -25.55
N SER A 82 -5.52 -5.23 -26.02
CA SER A 82 -4.42 -5.94 -25.40
C SER A 82 -4.18 -5.48 -23.95
N ARG A 83 -3.95 -6.43 -23.05
CA ARG A 83 -3.55 -6.20 -21.65
C ARG A 83 -2.36 -5.25 -21.52
N GLU A 84 -1.44 -5.27 -22.49
CA GLU A 84 -0.22 -4.46 -22.53
C GLU A 84 -0.49 -2.96 -22.66
N ARG A 85 -1.71 -2.57 -23.06
CA ARG A 85 -2.15 -1.17 -23.15
C ARG A 85 -2.59 -0.59 -21.82
N VAL A 86 -2.66 -1.39 -20.75
CA VAL A 86 -3.07 -0.95 -19.42
C VAL A 86 -1.88 -0.96 -18.47
N SER A 87 -1.47 0.20 -17.99
CA SER A 87 -0.31 0.40 -17.12
C SER A 87 -0.69 1.03 -15.77
N TRP A 88 0.14 0.83 -14.74
CA TRP A 88 -0.05 1.34 -13.37
C TRP A 88 1.28 1.46 -12.63
N ALA A 89 1.31 2.21 -11.52
CA ALA A 89 2.57 2.58 -10.85
C ALA A 89 3.06 1.55 -9.82
N GLY A 90 2.17 0.73 -9.27
CA GLY A 90 2.50 -0.35 -8.34
C GLY A 90 1.27 -1.14 -7.90
N THR A 91 1.47 -2.37 -7.47
CA THR A 91 0.38 -3.21 -6.96
C THR A 91 -0.05 -2.77 -5.56
N LYS A 92 -1.31 -3.03 -5.22
CA LYS A 92 -1.87 -2.78 -3.89
C LYS A 92 -2.39 -4.09 -3.28
N ASP A 93 -2.68 -4.09 -1.98
CA ASP A 93 -3.22 -5.25 -1.29
C ASP A 93 -4.59 -5.63 -1.85
N LYS A 94 -4.80 -6.91 -2.15
CA LYS A 94 -6.10 -7.42 -2.60
C LYS A 94 -7.17 -7.31 -1.52
N HIS A 95 -6.85 -7.60 -0.26
CA HIS A 95 -7.82 -7.61 0.84
C HIS A 95 -7.98 -6.21 1.45
N ALA A 96 -8.40 -5.26 0.61
CA ALA A 96 -8.44 -3.84 0.91
C ALA A 96 -9.47 -3.11 0.02
N VAL A 97 -9.71 -1.84 0.35
CA VAL A 97 -10.20 -0.83 -0.62
C VAL A 97 -9.01 0.01 -1.05
N THR A 98 -8.74 0.07 -2.35
CA THR A 98 -7.53 0.70 -2.89
C THR A 98 -7.86 1.75 -3.93
N THR A 99 -7.27 2.94 -3.83
CA THR A 99 -7.38 3.99 -4.86
C THR A 99 -6.03 4.19 -5.52
N GLN A 100 -5.94 4.04 -6.84
CA GLN A 100 -4.68 4.19 -7.57
C GLN A 100 -4.89 4.64 -9.02
N LEU A 101 -3.83 5.12 -9.66
CA LEU A 101 -3.87 5.52 -11.06
C LEU A 101 -3.58 4.35 -12.01
N PHE A 102 -4.25 4.37 -13.16
CA PHE A 102 -3.97 3.55 -14.34
C PHE A 102 -3.92 4.44 -15.58
N SER A 103 -3.15 4.02 -16.58
CA SER A 103 -3.19 4.60 -17.92
C SER A 103 -3.59 3.57 -18.97
N VAL A 104 -4.38 3.99 -19.95
CA VAL A 104 -4.84 3.17 -21.08
C VAL A 104 -4.37 3.77 -22.40
N SER A 105 -3.56 3.04 -23.15
CA SER A 105 -2.98 3.51 -24.43
C SER A 105 -3.96 3.42 -25.58
N ASP A 106 -4.14 4.52 -26.31
CA ASP A 106 -5.11 4.71 -27.40
C ASP A 106 -6.55 4.32 -27.00
N GLY A 107 -6.91 4.54 -25.73
CA GLY A 107 -8.26 4.29 -25.22
C GLY A 107 -9.26 5.36 -25.67
N ASP A 108 -10.53 4.98 -25.78
CA ASP A 108 -11.65 5.91 -25.93
C ASP A 108 -12.15 6.35 -24.54
N PRO A 109 -12.03 7.63 -24.15
CA PRO A 109 -12.52 8.12 -22.86
C PRO A 109 -13.99 7.83 -22.61
N ASP A 110 -14.85 7.95 -23.63
CA ASP A 110 -16.30 7.76 -23.48
C ASP A 110 -16.62 6.28 -23.22
N ALA A 111 -15.88 5.38 -23.87
CA ALA A 111 -15.99 3.95 -23.62
C ALA A 111 -15.55 3.60 -22.18
N ILE A 112 -14.49 4.23 -21.68
CA ILE A 112 -13.99 4.01 -20.30
C ILE A 112 -15.00 4.53 -19.27
N VAL A 113 -15.55 5.74 -19.47
CA VAL A 113 -16.58 6.32 -18.58
C VAL A 113 -17.84 5.45 -18.55
N GLY A 114 -18.17 4.80 -19.67
CA GLY A 114 -19.33 3.90 -19.77
C GLY A 114 -19.13 2.51 -19.16
N LEU A 115 -17.94 2.18 -18.64
CA LEU A 115 -17.68 0.86 -18.07
C LEU A 115 -18.38 0.67 -16.73
N ASP A 116 -19.04 -0.49 -16.60
CA ASP A 116 -19.55 -1.00 -15.33
C ASP A 116 -18.75 -2.26 -14.96
N ILE A 117 -17.83 -2.11 -14.00
CA ILE A 117 -17.04 -3.21 -13.45
C ILE A 117 -17.40 -3.33 -11.98
N ARG A 118 -17.95 -4.49 -11.60
CA ARG A 118 -18.35 -4.79 -10.23
C ARG A 118 -17.19 -4.56 -9.26
N ASP A 119 -17.51 -3.93 -8.12
CA ASP A 119 -16.59 -3.65 -7.02
C ASP A 119 -15.41 -2.72 -7.45
N ALA A 120 -15.63 -1.91 -8.49
CA ALA A 120 -14.71 -0.90 -8.97
C ALA A 120 -15.44 0.40 -9.34
N GLU A 121 -14.85 1.53 -8.99
CA GLU A 121 -15.25 2.87 -9.42
C GLU A 121 -14.11 3.44 -10.28
N ILE A 122 -14.45 4.06 -11.41
CA ILE A 122 -13.47 4.54 -12.40
C ILE A 122 -13.76 6.01 -12.72
N ASP A 123 -12.78 6.87 -12.46
CA ASP A 123 -12.80 8.29 -12.80
C ASP A 123 -11.76 8.59 -13.87
N VAL A 124 -12.22 9.01 -15.05
CA VAL A 124 -11.31 9.47 -16.11
C VAL A 124 -10.82 10.88 -15.78
N LEU A 125 -9.50 11.06 -15.70
CA LEU A 125 -8.89 12.31 -15.24
C LEU A 125 -8.41 13.22 -16.38
N GLY A 126 -7.97 12.64 -17.49
CA GLY A 126 -7.31 13.41 -18.54
C GLY A 126 -6.50 12.55 -19.50
N ARG A 127 -5.60 13.20 -20.24
CA ARG A 127 -4.66 12.56 -21.16
C ARG A 127 -3.22 12.73 -20.71
N THR A 128 -2.36 11.77 -21.05
CA THR A 128 -0.92 11.87 -20.80
C THR A 128 -0.10 11.50 -22.04
N GLY A 129 1.12 12.04 -22.10
CA GLY A 129 2.04 11.81 -23.23
C GLY A 129 2.79 10.48 -23.16
N ARG A 130 2.68 9.77 -22.02
CA ARG A 130 3.29 8.47 -21.78
C ARG A 130 2.45 7.64 -20.81
N PRO A 131 2.53 6.31 -20.85
CA PRO A 131 1.88 5.47 -19.85
C PRO A 131 2.51 5.69 -18.47
N ILE A 132 1.72 5.37 -17.44
CA ILE A 132 2.23 5.24 -16.07
C ILE A 132 3.30 4.16 -16.05
N SER A 133 4.37 4.40 -15.31
CA SER A 133 5.47 3.48 -15.08
C SER A 133 5.65 3.20 -13.59
N PHE A 134 6.34 2.10 -13.28
CA PHE A 134 6.66 1.76 -11.90
C PHE A 134 7.42 2.89 -11.20
N GLY A 135 6.88 3.36 -10.07
CA GLY A 135 7.46 4.46 -9.30
C GLY A 135 6.90 5.84 -9.59
N ASP A 136 5.90 5.99 -10.47
CA ASP A 136 5.14 7.24 -10.68
C ASP A 136 4.15 7.54 -9.53
N LEU A 137 4.59 7.31 -8.29
CA LEU A 137 3.88 7.64 -7.06
C LEU A 137 4.87 8.14 -6.00
N HIS A 138 4.40 8.99 -5.09
CA HIS A 138 5.17 9.42 -3.92
C HIS A 138 5.14 8.41 -2.77
N GLY A 139 4.08 7.60 -2.69
CA GLY A 139 3.86 6.66 -1.59
C GLY A 139 2.39 6.28 -1.49
N ASN A 140 2.01 5.72 -0.35
CA ASN A 140 0.63 5.32 -0.08
C ASN A 140 0.19 5.91 1.26
N ARG A 141 -1.04 6.42 1.32
CA ARG A 141 -1.73 6.78 2.54
C ARG A 141 -2.55 5.58 3.00
N PHE A 142 -2.42 5.25 4.28
CA PHE A 142 -3.13 4.13 4.87
C PHE A 142 -4.16 4.64 5.88
N GLU A 143 -5.36 4.10 5.80
CA GLU A 143 -6.36 4.20 6.85
C GLU A 143 -6.69 2.77 7.28
N ILE A 144 -6.38 2.46 8.54
CA ILE A 144 -6.46 1.11 9.08
C ILE A 144 -7.35 1.13 10.31
N ARG A 145 -8.33 0.24 10.31
CA ARG A 145 -9.20 -0.03 11.45
C ARG A 145 -8.79 -1.35 12.09
N VAL A 146 -8.66 -1.34 13.41
CA VAL A 146 -8.36 -2.54 14.20
C VAL A 146 -9.58 -2.80 15.07
N ARG A 147 -10.24 -3.94 14.84
CA ARG A 147 -11.46 -4.31 15.56
C ARG A 147 -11.13 -5.12 16.80
N GLU A 148 -12.08 -5.22 17.73
CA GLU A 148 -11.96 -6.05 18.93
C GLU A 148 -10.71 -5.73 19.78
N THR A 149 -10.38 -4.44 19.89
CA THR A 149 -9.25 -3.97 20.68
C THR A 149 -9.55 -3.98 22.17
N VAL A 150 -8.50 -3.81 22.98
CA VAL A 150 -8.62 -3.61 24.43
C VAL A 150 -9.25 -2.23 24.76
N ASP A 151 -9.89 -2.11 25.92
CA ASP A 151 -10.60 -0.89 26.33
C ASP A 151 -9.70 0.37 26.37
N ASP A 152 -8.40 0.21 26.66
CA ASP A 152 -7.41 1.28 26.73
C ASP A 152 -6.59 1.43 25.42
N ALA A 153 -7.12 0.96 24.29
CA ALA A 153 -6.41 0.97 23.02
C ALA A 153 -6.03 2.39 22.56
N GLY A 154 -6.90 3.38 22.74
CA GLY A 154 -6.62 4.76 22.31
C GLY A 154 -5.39 5.37 23.00
N ASP A 155 -5.24 5.13 24.31
CA ASP A 155 -4.09 5.58 25.08
C ASP A 155 -2.80 4.89 24.60
N ARG A 156 -2.86 3.57 24.39
CA ARG A 156 -1.73 2.78 23.87
C ARG A 156 -1.33 3.18 22.46
N VAL A 157 -2.29 3.43 21.56
CA VAL A 157 -2.00 3.92 20.20
C VAL A 157 -1.23 5.23 20.27
N SER A 158 -1.65 6.15 21.15
CA SER A 158 -1.01 7.46 21.28
C SER A 158 0.45 7.32 21.73
N GLU A 159 0.70 6.52 22.78
CA GLU A 159 2.06 6.23 23.27
C GLU A 159 2.93 5.56 22.21
N ILE A 160 2.44 4.50 21.57
CA ILE A 160 3.16 3.79 20.51
C ILE A 160 3.49 4.71 19.34
N THR A 161 2.54 5.57 18.95
CA THR A 161 2.72 6.49 17.82
C THR A 161 3.78 7.54 18.13
N ASP A 162 3.83 8.06 19.35
CA ASP A 162 4.85 9.02 19.77
C ASP A 162 6.25 8.40 19.79
N ASP A 163 6.38 7.16 20.28
CA ASP A 163 7.64 6.41 20.22
C ASP A 163 8.10 6.19 18.77
N LEU A 164 7.19 5.83 17.88
CA LEU A 164 7.49 5.61 16.46
C LEU A 164 7.91 6.91 15.76
N ARG A 165 7.27 8.04 16.07
CA ARG A 165 7.66 9.37 15.55
C ARG A 165 9.05 9.76 16.04
N ALA A 166 9.32 9.59 17.33
CA ALA A 166 10.62 9.89 17.93
C ALA A 166 11.74 9.04 17.32
N PHE A 167 11.49 7.75 17.07
CA PHE A 167 12.44 6.85 16.42
C PHE A 167 12.63 7.18 14.93
N GLY A 168 11.56 7.52 14.21
CA GLY A 168 11.58 7.89 12.80
C GLY A 168 12.27 9.22 12.49
N GLY A 169 12.54 10.04 13.52
CA GLY A 169 13.20 11.33 13.39
C GLY A 169 12.29 12.42 12.81
N ASP A 170 10.98 12.25 12.89
CA ASP A 170 10.01 13.14 12.26
C ASP A 170 9.71 14.33 13.19
N SER A 171 10.40 15.46 12.95
CA SER A 171 9.97 16.75 13.47
C SER A 171 8.90 17.32 12.55
N ASP A 172 7.64 17.06 12.90
CA ASP A 172 6.46 17.85 12.52
C ASP A 172 6.02 17.80 11.04
N SER A 173 5.17 16.81 10.66
CA SER A 173 4.32 16.83 9.45
C SER A 173 3.19 15.76 9.40
N GLY A 174 2.81 15.14 10.52
CA GLY A 174 1.85 14.02 10.52
C GLY A 174 0.84 14.05 11.67
N ASP A 175 -0.19 14.89 11.54
CA ASP A 175 -1.37 14.84 12.41
C ASP A 175 -2.14 13.53 12.16
N GLY A 176 -1.84 12.52 12.97
CA GLY A 176 -2.76 11.41 13.25
C GLY A 176 -3.62 11.86 14.42
N ILE A 177 -4.88 12.19 14.15
CA ILE A 177 -5.87 12.45 15.19
C ILE A 177 -6.58 11.11 15.42
N PRO A 178 -6.46 10.48 16.60
CA PRO A 178 -7.35 9.39 16.98
C PRO A 178 -8.79 9.92 16.99
N SER A 179 -9.69 9.24 16.29
CA SER A 179 -11.12 9.50 16.43
C SER A 179 -11.75 8.31 17.14
N ASP A 180 -12.23 8.56 18.36
CA ASP A 180 -13.05 7.61 19.11
C ASP A 180 -14.44 7.60 18.50
N ASP A 181 -14.73 6.61 17.65
CA ASP A 181 -16.11 6.28 17.30
C ASP A 181 -16.72 5.56 18.52
N ASP A 182 -17.82 6.11 19.05
CA ASP A 182 -18.53 5.77 20.32
C ASP A 182 -19.12 4.32 20.38
N ASN A 183 -18.57 3.40 19.60
CA ASN A 183 -18.94 1.98 19.50
C ASN A 183 -17.81 1.01 19.92
N GLY A 184 -16.70 1.49 20.49
CA GLY A 184 -15.59 0.63 20.92
C GLY A 184 -14.67 0.14 19.80
N ASP A 185 -14.62 0.88 18.68
CA ASP A 185 -13.78 0.60 17.51
C ASP A 185 -12.81 1.76 17.31
N SER A 186 -11.49 1.50 17.34
CA SER A 186 -10.46 2.54 17.21
C SER A 186 -10.02 2.66 15.75
N THR A 187 -10.33 3.78 15.10
CA THR A 187 -9.83 4.08 13.75
C THR A 187 -8.54 4.90 13.86
N VAL A 188 -7.44 4.42 13.25
CA VAL A 188 -6.16 5.14 13.22
C VAL A 188 -5.83 5.51 11.78
N VAL A 189 -5.83 6.81 11.49
CA VAL A 189 -5.44 7.36 10.18
C VAL A 189 -3.94 7.63 10.18
N TRP A 190 -3.17 6.84 9.42
CA TRP A 190 -1.72 6.99 9.32
C TRP A 190 -1.33 7.81 8.08
N ARG A 191 -0.65 8.94 8.32
CA ARG A 191 0.00 9.74 7.27
C ARG A 191 1.48 9.38 7.21
N SER A 192 1.87 8.56 6.24
CA SER A 192 3.28 8.24 6.00
C SER A 192 3.67 8.65 4.57
N LYS A 193 4.65 9.54 4.44
CA LYS A 193 5.47 9.59 3.22
C LYS A 193 6.48 8.47 3.37
N LEU A 194 6.28 7.37 2.64
CA LEU A 194 7.30 6.33 2.51
C LEU A 194 8.45 6.86 1.64
N VAL A 195 9.23 7.82 2.16
CA VAL A 195 10.56 8.13 1.63
C VAL A 195 11.45 6.97 2.04
N ARG A 196 12.02 6.27 1.06
CA ARG A 196 12.96 5.16 1.29
C ARG A 196 14.00 5.59 2.33
N PRO A 197 14.15 4.90 3.48
CA PRO A 197 15.26 5.18 4.36
C PRO A 197 16.57 4.84 3.64
N ALA A 198 17.55 5.73 3.74
CA ALA A 198 18.92 5.41 3.37
C ALA A 198 19.34 4.15 4.13
N ALA A 199 19.90 3.19 3.41
CA ALA A 199 20.27 1.87 3.92
C ALA A 199 20.88 1.94 5.33
N VAL A 200 20.17 1.39 6.31
CA VAL A 200 20.73 1.13 7.64
C VAL A 200 21.88 0.16 7.44
N ARG A 201 23.12 0.65 7.57
CA ARG A 201 24.31 -0.20 7.65
C ARG A 201 24.20 -1.01 8.93
N GLN A 202 23.86 -2.29 8.81
CA GLN A 202 24.08 -3.23 9.91
C GLN A 202 25.61 -3.34 10.16
N PRO A 203 26.07 -3.31 11.42
CA PRO A 203 27.45 -3.65 11.72
C PRO A 203 27.68 -5.13 11.39
N ALA A 204 28.77 -5.41 10.68
CA ALA A 204 29.13 -6.77 10.25
C ALA A 204 29.24 -7.71 11.46
N THR A 205 28.34 -8.69 11.54
CA THR A 205 28.47 -9.84 12.43
C THR A 205 29.50 -10.80 11.83
N ASP A 206 30.61 -10.97 12.53
CA ASP A 206 31.68 -11.91 12.21
C ASP A 206 31.17 -13.36 12.35
N TYR A 207 30.77 -13.95 11.23
CA TYR A 207 30.45 -15.37 11.12
C TYR A 207 31.74 -16.18 10.92
N SER A 208 32.48 -16.39 12.01
CA SER A 208 33.61 -17.32 12.02
C SER A 208 33.52 -18.32 13.17
N ARG A 209 32.57 -19.26 13.08
CA ARG A 209 32.67 -20.60 13.70
C ARG A 209 31.54 -21.52 13.24
N GLY A 210 31.90 -22.71 12.76
CA GLY A 210 30.96 -23.82 12.58
C GLY A 210 30.93 -24.45 11.19
N ARG A 211 32.07 -24.98 10.71
CA ARG A 211 32.08 -25.96 9.61
C ARG A 211 31.35 -27.22 10.07
N ALA A 212 30.18 -27.51 9.52
CA ALA A 212 29.62 -28.85 9.46
C ALA A 212 29.42 -29.23 7.99
N ALA A 213 30.34 -30.04 7.47
CA ALA A 213 30.30 -30.56 6.12
C ALA A 213 29.23 -31.67 6.02
N TYR A 214 28.21 -31.44 5.19
CA TYR A 214 27.32 -32.51 4.71
C TYR A 214 28.00 -33.21 3.53
N ARG A 215 28.25 -34.53 3.64
CA ARG A 215 28.57 -35.42 2.49
C ARG A 215 27.41 -36.38 2.28
N SER A 216 26.88 -36.39 1.07
CA SER A 216 25.82 -37.29 0.60
C SER A 216 26.35 -38.71 0.33
N ARG A 217 25.47 -39.70 0.53
CA ARG A 217 25.70 -41.14 0.36
C ARG A 217 25.88 -41.55 -1.10
N ARG A 218 26.64 -42.63 -1.33
CA ARG A 218 26.25 -43.69 -2.28
C ARG A 218 26.61 -45.04 -1.67
N VAL A 219 25.59 -45.87 -1.48
CA VAL A 219 25.70 -47.29 -1.19
C VAL A 219 25.47 -48.00 -2.53
N ALA A 220 26.37 -48.92 -2.87
CA ALA A 220 26.11 -50.06 -3.74
C ALA A 220 26.40 -51.31 -2.91
#